data_AF-A0A2W6YIC3-F1
#
_entry.id   AF-A0A2W6YIC3-F1
#
_cell.length_a   1.000
_cell.length_b   1.000
_cell.length_c   1.000
_cell.angle_alpha   90.00
_cell.angle_beta   90.00
_cell.angle_gamma   90.00
#
_symmetry.space_group_name_H-M   'P 1'
#
loop_
_entity.id
_entity.type
_entity.pdbx_description
1 polymer ?
#
loop_
_entity_poly.entity_id
_entity_poly.type
_entity_poly.pdbx_seq_one_letter_code
_entity_poly.pdbx_strand_id
1 'polypeptide(L)'
;MKKILLPVAIFIFAFTFGQEKKNYKEGIITTSTNEIIAFKDLTWDKNGKAHYLNATNKEMEELFDNSIKNIEEVSESDPKFTSITGETFQPSSSNAGKENTAKTDYPEGIYTTKEDFIKKTPSKNQKLSKKGLIGFTKELVDDSVSECFFYDFNSDKKLKDVFAVVYHGSLYFNIAAILTNRNKTDRAQTSDFPNSFVKVLFGGDNYLYTEAALANVWAKGLAYNAGAAGGVLAGTLNTGKGIVWDYKNQEFNIFKNCEDYNDFIKDKYPNGVQKCPKQQPDNIEVRKAIDIIK
;
A
#
# COMPACT_ATOMS: atom_id res chain seq x y z
N MET A 1 38.73 -34.13 -31.05
CA MET A 1 38.72 -32.82 -30.35
C MET A 1 37.29 -32.27 -30.36
N LYS A 2 36.54 -32.45 -29.27
CA LYS A 2 35.15 -31.92 -29.14
C LYS A 2 35.24 -30.49 -28.63
N LYS A 3 34.78 -29.52 -29.43
CA LYS A 3 34.69 -28.11 -29.06
C LYS A 3 33.50 -27.92 -28.12
N ILE A 4 33.74 -27.54 -26.87
CA ILE A 4 32.73 -27.12 -25.91
C ILE A 4 32.41 -25.65 -26.24
N LEU A 5 31.20 -25.39 -26.73
CA LEU A 5 30.65 -24.05 -26.86
C LEU A 5 30.17 -23.61 -25.47
N LEU A 6 30.90 -22.66 -24.88
CA LEU A 6 30.51 -21.97 -23.65
C LEU A 6 29.45 -20.92 -24.02
N PRO A 7 28.23 -20.94 -23.46
CA PRO A 7 27.28 -19.86 -23.70
C PRO A 7 27.69 -18.66 -22.84
N VAL A 8 28.11 -17.58 -23.49
CA VAL A 8 28.32 -16.27 -22.87
C VAL A 8 26.94 -15.67 -22.60
N ALA A 9 26.49 -15.71 -21.35
CA ALA A 9 25.32 -14.98 -20.90
C ALA A 9 25.65 -13.49 -20.85
N ILE A 10 25.20 -12.74 -21.86
CA ILE A 10 25.26 -11.27 -21.87
C ILE A 10 24.19 -10.76 -20.91
N PHE A 11 24.60 -10.40 -19.69
CA PHE A 11 23.76 -9.63 -18.76
C PHE A 11 23.63 -8.20 -19.31
N ILE A 12 22.52 -7.92 -20.00
CA ILE A 12 22.12 -6.56 -20.31
C ILE A 12 21.61 -5.95 -19.00
N PHE A 13 22.47 -5.18 -18.32
CA PHE A 13 22.04 -4.29 -17.26
C PHE A 13 21.22 -3.17 -17.91
N ALA A 14 19.89 -3.30 -17.86
CA ALA A 14 19.01 -2.17 -18.09
C ALA A 14 19.18 -1.20 -16.92
N PHE A 15 20.04 -0.19 -17.09
CA PHE A 15 20.05 0.98 -16.23
C PHE A 15 18.70 1.70 -16.42
N THR A 16 17.77 1.42 -15.51
CA THR A 16 16.59 2.26 -15.35
C THR A 16 17.07 3.53 -14.66
N PHE A 17 17.11 4.64 -15.41
CA PHE A 17 17.23 5.97 -14.82
C PHE A 17 15.94 6.22 -14.05
N GLY A 18 15.91 5.81 -12.78
CA GLY A 18 14.90 6.29 -11.84
C GLY A 18 15.13 7.78 -11.61
N GLN A 19 14.09 8.60 -11.73
CA GLN A 19 14.15 9.96 -11.19
C GLN A 19 14.58 9.87 -9.72
N GLU A 20 15.57 10.67 -9.30
CA GLU A 20 15.93 10.74 -7.89
C GLU A 20 14.69 11.18 -7.09
N LYS A 21 14.26 10.32 -6.16
CA LYS A 21 13.15 10.62 -5.25
C LYS A 21 13.61 11.66 -4.25
N LYS A 22 13.35 12.94 -4.55
CA LYS A 22 13.52 14.06 -3.63
C LYS A 22 12.17 14.45 -3.00
N ASN A 23 12.23 15.13 -1.86
CA ASN A 23 11.06 15.74 -1.25
C ASN A 23 10.74 17.07 -1.94
N TYR A 24 9.46 17.42 -2.03
CA TYR A 24 8.98 18.64 -2.71
C TYR A 24 8.08 19.42 -1.76
N LYS A 25 8.25 20.75 -1.71
CA LYS A 25 7.38 21.61 -0.89
C LYS A 25 5.99 21.75 -1.49
N GLU A 26 5.90 21.86 -2.81
CA GLU A 26 4.66 22.01 -3.55
C GLU A 26 4.87 21.66 -5.01
N GLY A 27 3.78 21.33 -5.70
CA GLY A 27 3.82 21.00 -7.10
C GLY A 27 2.60 20.24 -7.57
N ILE A 28 2.77 19.55 -8.70
CA ILE A 28 1.73 18.79 -9.36
C ILE A 28 2.21 17.34 -9.57
N ILE A 29 1.45 16.37 -9.07
CA ILE A 29 1.59 14.95 -9.41
C ILE A 29 0.74 14.66 -10.65
N THR A 30 1.33 14.01 -11.64
CA THR A 30 0.57 13.30 -12.68
C THR A 30 0.63 11.81 -12.38
N THR A 31 -0.52 11.17 -12.22
CA THR A 31 -0.62 9.73 -11.94
C THR A 31 -0.41 8.90 -13.21
N SER A 32 -0.25 7.58 -13.08
CA SER A 32 -0.21 6.67 -14.23
C SER A 32 -1.49 6.66 -15.08
N THR A 33 -2.62 7.12 -14.53
CA THR A 33 -3.88 7.32 -15.26
C THR A 33 -4.02 8.71 -15.89
N ASN A 34 -3.03 9.58 -15.72
CA ASN A 34 -3.07 10.99 -16.10
C ASN A 34 -4.06 11.84 -15.27
N GLU A 35 -4.44 11.36 -14.09
CA GLU A 35 -5.05 12.22 -13.07
C GLU A 35 -4.00 13.22 -12.58
N ILE A 36 -4.44 14.45 -12.30
CA ILE A 36 -3.56 15.57 -11.94
C ILE A 36 -3.93 16.02 -10.53
N ILE A 37 -2.96 15.99 -9.63
CA ILE A 37 -3.14 16.31 -8.21
C ILE A 37 -2.19 17.44 -7.84
N ALA A 38 -2.73 18.57 -7.39
CA ALA A 38 -1.94 19.62 -6.76
C ALA A 38 -1.61 19.20 -5.32
N PHE A 39 -0.35 19.31 -4.93
CA PHE A 39 0.09 18.84 -3.61
C PHE A 39 0.94 19.88 -2.88
N LYS A 40 1.04 19.70 -1.57
CA LYS A 40 2.05 20.32 -0.70
C LYS A 40 2.77 19.25 0.13
N ASP A 41 3.98 19.57 0.56
CA ASP A 41 4.82 18.79 1.49
C ASP A 41 4.96 17.30 1.12
N LEU A 42 5.31 17.02 -0.13
CA LEU A 42 5.53 15.65 -0.60
C LEU A 42 6.84 15.10 -0.02
N THR A 43 6.70 13.99 0.70
CA THR A 43 7.82 13.22 1.25
C THR A 43 7.71 11.76 0.88
N TRP A 44 8.83 11.04 0.92
CA TRP A 44 8.88 9.61 0.60
C TRP A 44 9.27 8.78 1.80
N ASP A 45 8.61 7.63 1.97
CA ASP A 45 9.10 6.60 2.85
C ASP A 45 10.07 5.63 2.15
N LYS A 46 10.76 4.82 2.95
CA LYS A 46 11.71 3.79 2.51
C LYS A 46 11.07 2.69 1.64
N ASN A 47 9.75 2.58 1.65
CA ASN A 47 8.98 1.58 0.90
C ASN A 47 8.48 2.13 -0.44
N GLY A 48 8.85 3.37 -0.79
CA GLY A 48 8.44 4.01 -2.03
C GLY A 48 6.99 4.51 -2.01
N LYS A 49 6.43 4.79 -0.83
CA LYS A 49 5.16 5.51 -0.69
C LYS A 49 5.42 7.01 -0.55
N ALA A 50 4.78 7.80 -1.39
CA ALA A 50 4.70 9.24 -1.28
C ALA A 50 3.60 9.60 -0.29
N HIS A 51 3.90 10.52 0.62
CA HIS A 51 2.98 11.14 1.57
C HIS A 51 2.90 12.62 1.23
N TYR A 52 1.71 13.16 1.03
CA TYR A 52 1.51 14.56 0.63
C TYR A 52 0.20 15.13 1.17
N LEU A 53 0.13 16.45 1.29
CA LEU A 53 -1.12 17.17 1.51
C LEU A 53 -1.76 17.46 0.15
N ASN A 54 -2.93 16.90 -0.13
CA ASN A 54 -3.68 17.23 -1.34
C ASN A 54 -4.21 18.67 -1.21
N ALA A 55 -3.76 19.53 -2.13
CA ALA A 55 -4.03 20.95 -2.05
C ALA A 55 -5.49 21.30 -2.38
N THR A 56 -6.24 20.38 -3.00
CA THR A 56 -7.65 20.56 -3.36
C THR A 56 -8.57 20.25 -2.19
N ASN A 57 -8.46 19.07 -1.57
CA ASN A 57 -9.33 18.65 -0.46
C ASN A 57 -8.75 18.96 0.94
N LYS A 58 -7.47 19.36 1.02
CA LYS A 58 -6.74 19.64 2.28
C LYS A 58 -6.57 18.40 3.17
N GLU A 59 -6.59 17.21 2.59
CA GLU A 59 -6.38 15.95 3.31
C GLU A 59 -4.97 15.39 3.04
N MET A 60 -4.42 14.69 4.03
CA MET A 60 -3.17 13.94 3.85
C MET A 60 -3.47 12.67 3.06
N GLU A 61 -2.73 12.44 1.99
CA GLU A 61 -2.91 11.33 1.08
C GLU A 61 -1.60 10.59 0.83
N GLU A 62 -1.75 9.33 0.40
CA GLU A 62 -0.63 8.44 0.15
C GLU A 62 -0.77 7.75 -1.22
N LEU A 63 0.33 7.77 -1.98
CA LEU A 63 0.45 7.08 -3.28
C LEU A 63 1.71 6.25 -3.32
N PHE A 64 1.62 5.04 -3.85
CA PHE A 64 2.81 4.28 -4.16
C PHE A 64 3.43 4.75 -5.47
N ASP A 65 4.76 4.66 -5.56
CA ASP A 65 5.57 5.08 -6.71
C ASP A 65 5.07 4.52 -8.06
N ASN A 66 4.53 3.29 -8.08
CA ASN A 66 3.95 2.69 -9.29
C ASN A 66 2.71 3.43 -9.82
N SER A 67 2.04 4.23 -8.98
CA SER A 67 0.86 5.02 -9.31
C SER A 67 1.22 6.44 -9.78
N ILE A 68 2.51 6.80 -9.74
CA ILE A 68 3.02 8.12 -10.10
C ILE A 68 3.73 8.03 -11.46
N LYS A 69 3.32 8.90 -12.39
CA LYS A 69 3.93 9.03 -13.72
C LYS A 69 4.98 10.13 -13.76
N ASN A 70 4.69 11.28 -13.16
CA ASN A 70 5.58 12.43 -13.11
C ASN A 70 5.27 13.33 -11.90
N ILE A 71 6.27 14.07 -11.43
CA ILE A 71 6.13 15.12 -10.43
C ILE A 71 6.75 16.40 -11.02
N GLU A 72 5.99 17.48 -11.09
CA GLU A 72 6.45 18.82 -11.50
C GLU A 72 6.50 19.72 -10.25
N GLU A 73 7.65 20.32 -9.95
CA GLU A 73 7.79 21.32 -8.89
C GLU A 73 7.23 22.65 -9.40
N VAL A 74 6.07 23.05 -8.88
CA VAL A 74 5.30 24.20 -9.33
C VAL A 74 4.83 24.96 -8.12
N SER A 75 5.02 26.29 -8.10
CA SER A 75 4.64 27.10 -6.96
C SER A 75 3.14 27.27 -6.82
N GLU A 76 2.63 27.49 -5.60
CA GLU A 76 1.20 27.69 -5.34
C GLU A 76 0.61 28.89 -6.13
N SER A 77 1.42 29.89 -6.44
CA SER A 77 1.02 31.05 -7.24
C SER A 77 0.97 30.78 -8.75
N ASP A 78 1.41 29.61 -9.22
CA ASP A 78 1.45 29.29 -10.64
C ASP A 78 0.01 29.09 -11.20
N PRO A 79 -0.28 29.60 -12.41
CA PRO A 79 -1.57 29.37 -13.07
C PRO A 79 -1.99 27.90 -13.18
N LYS A 80 -1.05 26.97 -13.40
CA LYS A 80 -1.35 25.53 -13.44
C LYS A 80 -1.81 25.03 -12.07
N PHE A 81 -1.12 25.41 -11.00
CA PHE A 81 -1.47 25.01 -9.63
C PHE A 81 -2.81 25.60 -9.21
N THR A 82 -3.00 26.90 -9.46
CA THR A 82 -4.25 27.60 -9.16
C THR A 82 -5.42 27.12 -10.02
N SER A 83 -5.21 26.65 -11.24
CA SER A 83 -6.29 26.06 -12.04
C SER A 83 -6.82 24.74 -11.47
N ILE A 84 -5.94 23.92 -10.89
CA ILE A 84 -6.31 22.64 -10.25
C ILE A 84 -7.03 22.88 -8.91
N THR A 85 -6.65 23.94 -8.20
CA THR A 85 -7.17 24.24 -6.86
C THR A 85 -8.28 25.31 -6.83
N GLY A 86 -8.46 26.05 -7.92
CA GLY A 86 -9.24 27.29 -8.00
C GLY A 86 -10.52 27.22 -8.84
N GLU A 87 -10.85 26.08 -9.44
CA GLU A 87 -12.19 25.89 -9.98
C GLU A 87 -13.16 25.46 -8.87
N THR A 88 -14.17 26.29 -8.67
CA THR A 88 -15.38 26.04 -7.87
C THR A 88 -15.86 24.60 -7.97
N PHE A 89 -16.20 24.03 -6.82
CA PHE A 89 -17.00 22.82 -6.63
C PHE A 89 -18.16 22.74 -7.64
N GLN A 90 -17.95 22.07 -8.78
CA GLN A 90 -19.02 21.53 -9.61
C GLN A 90 -19.21 20.08 -9.17
N PRO A 91 -20.39 19.71 -8.62
CA PRO A 91 -20.70 18.32 -8.38
C PRO A 91 -20.97 17.65 -9.73
N SER A 92 -19.92 17.27 -10.45
CA SER A 92 -20.01 16.13 -11.34
C SER A 92 -20.25 14.93 -10.45
N SER A 93 -21.43 14.34 -10.59
CA SER A 93 -21.82 13.07 -9.99
C SER A 93 -20.76 11.99 -10.22
N SER A 94 -19.80 11.92 -9.32
CA SER A 94 -18.92 10.78 -9.07
C SER A 94 -18.91 10.59 -7.57
N ASN A 95 -19.61 9.56 -7.11
CA ASN A 95 -19.41 9.02 -5.76
C ASN A 95 -18.00 8.42 -5.68
N ALA A 96 -17.00 9.27 -5.51
CA ALA A 96 -15.63 8.90 -5.21
C ALA A 96 -15.02 10.06 -4.42
N GLY A 97 -14.54 9.79 -3.21
CA GLY A 97 -13.74 10.74 -2.43
C GLY A 97 -14.48 11.55 -1.36
N LYS A 98 -15.49 10.99 -0.69
CA LYS A 98 -15.46 11.14 0.78
C LYS A 98 -14.50 10.06 1.24
N GLU A 99 -13.51 10.41 2.05
CA GLU A 99 -12.93 9.45 2.99
C GLU A 99 -14.10 8.97 3.87
N ASN A 100 -14.88 8.00 3.37
CA ASN A 100 -15.49 7.02 4.23
C ASN A 100 -14.28 6.28 4.79
N THR A 101 -13.65 6.85 5.83
CA THR A 101 -13.00 6.05 6.85
C THR A 101 -14.06 5.01 7.16
N ALA A 102 -13.90 3.80 6.64
CA ALA A 102 -14.89 2.77 6.81
C ALA A 102 -15.00 2.61 8.32
N LYS A 103 -16.05 3.20 8.92
CA LYS A 103 -16.36 3.01 10.32
C LYS A 103 -16.68 1.54 10.40
N THR A 104 -15.66 0.81 10.80
CA THR A 104 -15.69 -0.63 10.81
C THR A 104 -16.82 -1.03 11.75
N ASP A 105 -17.64 -1.99 11.35
CA ASP A 105 -18.65 -2.56 12.23
C ASP A 105 -18.04 -3.54 13.25
N TYR A 106 -16.72 -3.70 13.18
CA TYR A 106 -15.93 -4.44 14.14
C TYR A 106 -15.78 -3.65 15.45
N PRO A 107 -16.11 -4.26 16.60
CA PRO A 107 -15.80 -3.68 17.90
C PRO A 107 -14.32 -3.33 18.07
N GLU A 108 -14.05 -2.25 18.79
CA GLU A 108 -12.70 -1.84 19.22
C GLU A 108 -11.99 -3.00 19.95
N GLY A 109 -10.73 -3.25 19.61
CA GLY A 109 -9.94 -4.30 20.26
C GLY A 109 -9.01 -5.07 19.34
N ILE A 110 -8.43 -6.13 19.90
CA ILE A 110 -7.43 -6.98 19.27
C ILE A 110 -8.08 -8.30 18.89
N TYR A 111 -8.00 -8.61 17.60
CA TYR A 111 -8.45 -9.86 17.02
C TYR A 111 -7.23 -10.76 16.88
N THR A 112 -7.00 -11.61 17.88
CA THR A 112 -5.79 -12.44 17.91
C THR A 112 -5.78 -13.41 16.74
N THR A 113 -6.92 -14.03 16.44
CA THR A 113 -7.06 -15.05 15.40
C THR A 113 -7.95 -14.61 14.25
N LYS A 114 -7.86 -15.33 13.12
CA LYS A 114 -8.77 -15.18 11.98
C LYS A 114 -10.22 -15.48 12.40
N GLU A 115 -10.42 -16.44 13.29
CA GLU A 115 -11.73 -16.84 13.80
C GLU A 115 -12.37 -15.74 14.65
N ASP A 116 -11.59 -15.08 15.51
CA ASP A 116 -12.04 -13.91 16.28
C ASP A 116 -12.53 -12.81 15.33
N PHE A 117 -11.78 -12.57 14.25
CA PHE A 117 -12.11 -11.60 13.23
C PHE A 117 -13.40 -11.97 12.48
N ILE A 118 -13.54 -13.21 12.02
CA ILE A 118 -14.78 -13.67 11.34
C ILE A 118 -16.00 -13.53 12.25
N LYS A 119 -15.84 -13.79 13.55
CA LYS A 119 -16.90 -13.63 14.56
C LYS A 119 -17.13 -12.20 15.02
N LYS A 120 -16.36 -11.23 14.52
CA LYS A 120 -16.37 -9.82 14.95
C LYS A 120 -16.32 -9.66 16.47
N THR A 121 -15.57 -10.54 17.14
CA THR A 121 -15.42 -10.54 18.60
C THR A 121 -13.94 -10.40 18.96
N PRO A 122 -13.47 -9.24 19.45
CA PRO A 122 -12.08 -9.08 19.83
C PRO A 122 -11.76 -9.98 21.02
N SER A 123 -10.63 -10.68 20.96
CA SER A 123 -10.19 -11.58 22.03
C SER A 123 -9.42 -10.85 23.14
N LYS A 124 -8.99 -9.60 22.91
CA LYS A 124 -8.39 -8.73 23.95
C LYS A 124 -8.73 -7.26 23.71
N ASN A 125 -8.88 -6.49 24.79
CA ASN A 125 -9.20 -5.05 24.75
C ASN A 125 -8.20 -4.20 25.57
N GLN A 126 -6.94 -4.62 25.63
CA GLN A 126 -5.90 -3.87 26.34
C GLN A 126 -5.57 -2.56 25.60
N LYS A 127 -5.17 -1.53 26.35
CA LYS A 127 -4.79 -0.24 25.79
C LYS A 127 -3.53 -0.37 24.94
N LEU A 128 -3.55 0.25 23.76
CA LEU A 128 -2.44 0.24 22.80
C LEU A 128 -1.82 1.62 22.62
N SER A 129 -0.56 1.63 22.22
CA SER A 129 0.12 2.78 21.63
C SER A 129 0.47 2.49 20.17
N LYS A 130 0.24 3.48 19.31
CA LYS A 130 0.54 3.43 17.88
C LYS A 130 1.88 4.11 17.64
N LYS A 131 2.82 3.38 17.05
CA LYS A 131 4.21 3.83 16.84
C LYS A 131 4.61 3.73 15.37
N GLY A 132 5.42 4.69 14.90
CA GLY A 132 5.89 4.73 13.51
C GLY A 132 6.86 3.59 13.17
N LEU A 133 7.10 3.37 11.87
CA LEU A 133 8.01 2.32 11.39
C LEU A 133 9.49 2.74 11.36
N ILE A 134 9.76 4.04 11.47
CA ILE A 134 11.09 4.65 11.26
C ILE A 134 11.72 4.99 12.63
N GLY A 135 13.06 5.08 12.66
CA GLY A 135 13.81 5.44 13.86
C GLY A 135 14.02 4.29 14.83
N PHE A 136 15.08 4.37 15.63
CA PHE A 136 15.38 3.40 16.69
C PHE A 136 14.40 3.52 17.87
N THR A 137 13.92 4.73 18.15
CA THR A 137 13.05 5.08 19.29
C THR A 137 11.56 4.86 19.05
N LYS A 138 11.14 4.53 17.81
CA LYS A 138 9.75 4.25 17.42
C LYS A 138 8.75 5.21 18.08
N GLU A 139 8.74 6.44 17.61
CA GLU A 139 7.90 7.52 18.16
C GLU A 139 6.41 7.21 18.00
N LEU A 140 5.60 7.82 18.88
CA LEU A 140 4.15 7.78 18.77
C LEU A 140 3.71 8.51 17.49
N VAL A 141 2.72 7.94 16.81
CA VAL A 141 2.14 8.53 15.60
C VAL A 141 0.63 8.65 15.75
N ASP A 142 0.06 9.64 15.07
CA ASP A 142 -1.38 9.87 15.07
C ASP A 142 -2.13 8.92 14.10
N ASP A 143 -3.44 9.11 14.00
CA ASP A 143 -4.36 8.24 13.26
C ASP A 143 -4.29 8.41 11.72
N SER A 144 -3.61 9.46 11.23
CA SER A 144 -3.37 9.70 9.80
C SER A 144 -2.37 8.70 9.21
N VAL A 145 -1.44 8.16 10.02
CA VAL A 145 -0.44 7.19 9.56
C VAL A 145 -1.09 5.84 9.23
N SER A 146 -1.00 5.40 7.98
CA SER A 146 -1.64 4.17 7.50
C SER A 146 -0.87 2.89 7.82
N GLU A 147 0.45 2.97 8.04
CA GLU A 147 1.28 1.82 8.42
C GLU A 147 2.05 2.07 9.72
N CYS A 148 1.86 1.19 10.72
CA CYS A 148 2.41 1.40 12.06
C CYS A 148 2.75 0.09 12.78
N PHE A 149 3.41 0.20 13.93
CA PHE A 149 3.45 -0.85 14.93
C PHE A 149 2.49 -0.53 16.07
N PHE A 150 1.80 -1.55 16.58
CA PHE A 150 1.08 -1.45 17.85
C PHE A 150 1.91 -2.03 18.98
N TYR A 151 1.88 -1.36 20.13
CA TYR A 151 2.54 -1.76 21.36
C TYR A 151 1.53 -1.78 22.49
N ASP A 152 1.63 -2.77 23.37
CA ASP A 152 0.89 -2.77 24.63
C ASP A 152 1.31 -1.55 25.47
N PHE A 153 0.34 -0.74 25.89
CA PHE A 153 0.62 0.54 26.54
C PHE A 153 1.35 0.39 27.88
N ASN A 154 1.07 -0.70 28.62
CA ASN A 154 1.60 -0.87 29.97
C ASN A 154 3.01 -1.49 29.97
N SER A 155 3.24 -2.47 29.10
CA SER A 155 4.49 -3.24 29.06
C SER A 155 5.48 -2.77 27.99
N ASP A 156 5.06 -1.84 27.12
CA ASP A 156 5.78 -1.41 25.92
C ASP A 156 6.26 -2.58 25.04
N LYS A 157 5.50 -3.68 25.04
CA LYS A 157 5.78 -4.84 24.20
C LYS A 157 5.04 -4.69 22.87
N LYS A 158 5.81 -4.78 21.78
CA LYS A 158 5.26 -4.81 20.42
C LYS A 158 4.30 -5.98 20.26
N LEU A 159 3.11 -5.71 19.71
CA LEU A 159 2.16 -6.73 19.31
C LEU A 159 2.74 -7.53 18.13
N LYS A 160 2.65 -8.85 18.24
CA LYS A 160 3.04 -9.83 17.23
C LYS A 160 1.98 -10.93 17.24
N ASP A 161 1.90 -11.70 16.15
CA ASP A 161 1.02 -12.88 16.06
C ASP A 161 -0.45 -12.55 16.35
N VAL A 162 -0.91 -11.43 15.80
CA VAL A 162 -2.28 -10.92 15.89
C VAL A 162 -2.84 -10.83 14.48
N PHE A 163 -4.11 -11.17 14.27
CA PHE A 163 -4.75 -11.08 12.97
C PHE A 163 -5.05 -9.62 12.58
N ALA A 164 -5.77 -8.91 13.45
CA ALA A 164 -6.17 -7.53 13.22
C ALA A 164 -6.30 -6.74 14.52
N VAL A 165 -6.33 -5.41 14.40
CA VAL A 165 -6.61 -4.48 15.49
C VAL A 165 -7.62 -3.45 15.00
N VAL A 166 -8.66 -3.21 15.78
CA VAL A 166 -9.48 -2.00 15.65
C VAL A 166 -8.98 -1.01 16.68
N TYR A 167 -8.47 0.12 16.19
CA TYR A 167 -7.90 1.20 16.99
C TYR A 167 -8.57 2.53 16.62
N HIS A 168 -9.19 3.19 17.59
CA HIS A 168 -9.97 4.42 17.42
C HIS A 168 -10.97 4.34 16.25
N GLY A 169 -11.67 3.20 16.14
CA GLY A 169 -12.65 2.94 15.08
C GLY A 169 -12.07 2.68 13.69
N SER A 170 -10.74 2.63 13.53
CA SER A 170 -10.07 2.22 12.29
C SER A 170 -9.60 0.78 12.38
N LEU A 171 -9.86 -0.01 11.34
CA LEU A 171 -9.40 -1.39 11.25
C LEU A 171 -8.00 -1.47 10.64
N TYR A 172 -7.14 -2.30 11.23
CA TYR A 172 -5.78 -2.56 10.77
C TYR A 172 -5.52 -4.06 10.68
N PHE A 173 -4.92 -4.51 9.57
CA PHE A 173 -4.45 -5.89 9.42
C PHE A 173 -2.97 -5.99 9.73
N ASN A 174 -2.57 -7.03 10.45
CA ASN A 174 -1.15 -7.34 10.62
C ASN A 174 -0.57 -7.91 9.33
N ILE A 175 0.62 -7.47 8.91
CA ILE A 175 1.23 -7.96 7.67
C ILE A 175 1.53 -9.45 7.74
N ALA A 176 1.99 -10.01 8.87
CA ALA A 176 2.23 -11.44 8.98
C ALA A 176 0.91 -12.24 8.91
N ALA A 177 -0.20 -11.70 9.42
CA ALA A 177 -1.51 -12.31 9.26
C ALA A 177 -1.99 -12.32 7.80
N ILE A 178 -1.79 -11.21 7.07
CA ILE A 178 -2.02 -11.15 5.62
C ILE A 178 -1.22 -12.23 4.91
N LEU A 179 0.09 -12.29 5.19
CA LEU A 179 0.97 -13.24 4.54
C LEU A 179 0.54 -14.68 4.88
N THR A 180 0.22 -15.01 6.13
CA THR A 180 -0.14 -16.38 6.52
C THR A 180 -1.51 -16.85 6.01
N ASN A 181 -2.47 -15.93 5.83
CA ASN A 181 -3.86 -16.23 5.43
C ASN A 181 -4.17 -15.86 3.97
N ARG A 182 -3.17 -15.76 3.12
CA ARG A 182 -3.33 -15.43 1.70
C ARG A 182 -3.74 -16.62 0.83
N ASN A 183 -4.33 -16.30 -0.33
CA ASN A 183 -4.59 -17.23 -1.41
C ASN A 183 -3.32 -18.02 -1.75
N LYS A 184 -3.47 -19.31 -2.05
CA LYS A 184 -2.35 -20.21 -2.36
C LYS A 184 -1.57 -19.78 -3.61
N THR A 185 -2.20 -19.09 -4.56
CA THR A 185 -1.53 -18.55 -5.74
C THR A 185 -0.68 -17.32 -5.41
N ASP A 186 -0.92 -16.67 -4.27
CA ASP A 186 -0.24 -15.44 -3.84
C ASP A 186 0.94 -15.71 -2.90
N ARG A 187 1.44 -16.94 -2.95
CA ARG A 187 2.66 -17.36 -2.25
C ARG A 187 3.88 -16.59 -2.77
N ALA A 188 4.97 -16.67 -2.01
CA ALA A 188 6.24 -15.98 -2.29
C ALA A 188 6.22 -14.44 -2.16
N GLN A 189 5.36 -13.87 -1.31
CA GLN A 189 5.47 -12.48 -0.84
C GLN A 189 6.05 -12.39 0.58
N THR A 190 6.75 -11.29 0.87
CA THR A 190 7.32 -10.94 2.18
C THR A 190 7.31 -9.43 2.40
N SER A 191 7.60 -8.99 3.61
CA SER A 191 7.79 -7.59 4.00
C SER A 191 9.00 -7.45 4.91
N ASP A 192 9.61 -6.27 4.95
CA ASP A 192 10.66 -5.95 5.94
C ASP A 192 10.08 -5.76 7.35
N PHE A 193 8.78 -5.48 7.45
CA PHE A 193 8.08 -5.26 8.71
C PHE A 193 6.89 -6.21 8.85
N PRO A 194 7.09 -7.53 8.90
CA PRO A 194 5.96 -8.47 8.97
C PRO A 194 5.10 -8.28 10.24
N ASN A 195 5.63 -7.67 11.30
CA ASN A 195 4.86 -7.36 12.51
C ASN A 195 4.23 -5.95 12.49
N SER A 196 4.33 -5.19 11.39
CA SER A 196 3.58 -3.93 11.25
C SER A 196 2.13 -4.22 10.86
N PHE A 197 1.35 -3.16 10.92
CA PHE A 197 -0.07 -3.15 10.66
C PHE A 197 -0.37 -2.13 9.58
N VAL A 198 -1.25 -2.48 8.65
CA VAL A 198 -1.74 -1.61 7.58
C VAL A 198 -3.22 -1.31 7.78
N LYS A 199 -3.58 -0.03 7.66
CA LYS A 199 -4.96 0.47 7.80
C LYS A 199 -5.81 0.00 6.62
N VAL A 200 -6.98 -0.54 6.92
CA VAL A 200 -8.02 -0.81 5.93
C VAL A 200 -8.54 0.53 5.42
N LEU A 201 -8.46 0.74 4.11
CA LEU A 201 -8.84 2.00 3.48
C LEU A 201 -10.36 2.10 3.33
N PHE A 202 -10.99 1.02 2.88
CA PHE A 202 -12.45 0.91 2.77
C PHE A 202 -12.90 -0.55 2.75
N GLY A 203 -14.19 -0.76 2.95
CA GLY A 203 -14.80 -2.08 2.99
C GLY A 203 -16.29 -2.06 2.64
N GLY A 204 -16.79 -3.20 2.18
CA GLY A 204 -18.21 -3.47 1.93
C GLY A 204 -18.57 -4.89 2.33
N ASP A 205 -19.67 -5.41 1.79
CA ASP A 205 -20.22 -6.72 2.15
C ASP A 205 -19.37 -7.90 1.65
N ASN A 206 -18.60 -7.69 0.58
CA ASN A 206 -17.81 -8.71 -0.10
C ASN A 206 -16.31 -8.60 0.24
N TYR A 207 -15.78 -7.38 0.32
CA TYR A 207 -14.35 -7.14 0.43
C TYR A 207 -13.97 -6.05 1.44
N LEU A 208 -12.83 -6.25 2.11
CA LEU A 208 -12.07 -5.15 2.75
C LEU A 208 -10.79 -4.91 1.96
N TYR A 209 -10.50 -3.66 1.65
CA TYR A 209 -9.33 -3.26 0.87
C TYR A 209 -8.27 -2.57 1.75
N THR A 210 -7.03 -3.00 1.60
CA THR A 210 -5.85 -2.38 2.21
C THR A 210 -4.71 -2.40 1.21
N GLU A 211 -3.64 -1.65 1.50
CA GLU A 211 -2.43 -1.70 0.71
C GLU A 211 -1.21 -1.88 1.61
N ALA A 212 -0.23 -2.65 1.15
CA ALA A 212 1.01 -2.89 1.89
C ALA A 212 2.23 -2.90 0.97
N ALA A 213 3.36 -2.48 1.51
CA ALA A 213 4.65 -2.60 0.86
C ALA A 213 5.18 -4.04 0.99
N LEU A 214 5.12 -4.79 -0.12
CA LEU A 214 5.51 -6.19 -0.17
C LEU A 214 6.51 -6.45 -1.30
N ALA A 215 7.32 -7.49 -1.14
CA ALA A 215 8.29 -7.93 -2.13
C ALA A 215 8.21 -9.44 -2.37
N ASN A 216 8.70 -9.88 -3.54
CA ASN A 216 8.86 -11.30 -3.81
C ASN A 216 10.00 -11.89 -2.94
N VAL A 217 9.72 -13.02 -2.26
CA VAL A 217 10.67 -13.71 -1.36
C VAL A 217 11.94 -14.12 -2.10
N TRP A 218 11.82 -14.65 -3.32
CA TRP A 218 12.96 -15.11 -4.12
C TRP A 218 13.80 -13.96 -4.63
N ALA A 219 13.15 -12.88 -5.08
CA ALA A 219 13.85 -11.67 -5.50
C ALA A 219 14.67 -11.08 -4.34
N LYS A 220 14.08 -10.99 -3.13
CA LYS A 220 14.81 -10.56 -1.94
C LYS A 220 15.93 -11.53 -1.56
N GLY A 221 15.67 -12.84 -1.57
CA GLY A 221 16.68 -13.86 -1.27
C GLY A 221 17.88 -13.78 -2.22
N LEU A 222 17.63 -13.61 -3.52
CA LEU A 222 18.69 -13.41 -4.52
C LEU A 222 19.45 -12.12 -4.26
N ALA A 223 18.77 -11.02 -3.97
CA ALA A 223 19.40 -9.75 -3.66
C ALA A 223 20.31 -9.87 -2.42
N TYR A 224 19.84 -10.45 -1.31
CA TYR A 224 20.67 -10.62 -0.10
C TYR A 224 21.93 -11.45 -0.33
N ASN A 225 21.91 -12.40 -1.27
CA ASN A 225 23.09 -13.21 -1.62
C ASN A 225 24.20 -12.42 -2.34
N ALA A 226 23.95 -11.17 -2.75
CA ALA A 226 24.94 -10.28 -3.34
C ALA A 226 25.69 -9.41 -2.30
N GLY A 227 25.68 -9.81 -1.02
CA GLY A 227 26.42 -9.14 0.05
C GLY A 227 25.85 -7.76 0.43
N ALA A 228 26.70 -6.84 0.88
CA ALA A 228 26.25 -5.52 1.36
C ALA A 228 25.49 -4.71 0.30
N ALA A 229 25.96 -4.73 -0.96
CA ALA A 229 25.27 -4.11 -2.10
C ALA A 229 23.90 -4.79 -2.34
N GLY A 230 23.86 -6.10 -2.18
CA GLY A 230 22.64 -6.90 -2.22
C GLY A 230 21.59 -6.54 -1.18
N GLY A 231 22.02 -6.20 0.05
CA GLY A 231 21.13 -5.74 1.11
C GLY A 231 20.43 -4.41 0.79
N VAL A 232 21.15 -3.48 0.16
CA VAL A 232 20.57 -2.20 -0.31
C VAL A 232 19.54 -2.45 -1.40
N LEU A 233 19.87 -3.31 -2.38
CA LEU A 233 18.95 -3.70 -3.44
C LEU A 233 17.71 -4.41 -2.89
N ALA A 234 17.85 -5.28 -1.90
CA ALA A 234 16.71 -5.95 -1.29
C ALA A 234 15.71 -4.96 -0.69
N GLY A 235 16.18 -3.87 -0.09
CA GLY A 235 15.33 -2.82 0.47
C GLY A 235 14.48 -2.08 -0.58
N THR A 236 14.96 -1.97 -1.83
CA THR A 236 14.22 -1.28 -2.90
C THR A 236 13.20 -2.16 -3.63
N LEU A 237 13.14 -3.45 -3.30
CA LEU A 237 12.20 -4.40 -3.93
C LEU A 237 10.80 -4.38 -3.33
N ASN A 238 10.59 -3.70 -2.20
CA ASN A 238 9.23 -3.51 -1.68
C ASN A 238 8.48 -2.58 -2.62
N THR A 239 7.31 -3.04 -3.06
CA THR A 239 6.40 -2.26 -3.90
C THR A 239 5.03 -2.27 -3.26
N GLY A 240 4.27 -1.19 -3.44
CA GLY A 240 2.90 -1.12 -2.94
C GLY A 240 1.98 -2.04 -3.68
N LYS A 241 1.29 -2.90 -2.94
CA LYS A 241 0.35 -3.87 -3.49
C LYS A 241 -1.03 -3.65 -2.91
N GLY A 242 -2.04 -3.65 -3.78
CA GLY A 242 -3.43 -3.78 -3.37
C GLY A 242 -3.70 -5.17 -2.81
N ILE A 243 -4.48 -5.21 -1.73
CA ILE A 243 -4.80 -6.43 -0.99
C ILE A 243 -6.27 -6.39 -0.63
N VAL A 244 -6.98 -7.49 -0.90
CA VAL A 244 -8.38 -7.66 -0.50
C VAL A 244 -8.52 -8.81 0.48
N TRP A 245 -9.20 -8.57 1.59
CA TRP A 245 -9.80 -9.65 2.37
C TRP A 245 -11.12 -10.05 1.72
N ASP A 246 -11.22 -11.30 1.27
CA ASP A 246 -12.43 -11.87 0.70
C ASP A 246 -13.26 -12.53 1.81
N TYR A 247 -14.44 -11.99 2.10
CA TYR A 247 -15.30 -12.52 3.16
C TYR A 247 -15.78 -13.95 2.89
N LYS A 248 -16.06 -14.28 1.63
CA LYS A 248 -16.60 -15.57 1.22
C LYS A 248 -15.55 -16.67 1.32
N ASN A 249 -14.35 -16.39 0.82
CA ASN A 249 -13.24 -17.35 0.83
C ASN A 249 -12.43 -17.29 2.13
N GLN A 250 -12.63 -16.25 2.94
CA GLN A 250 -11.93 -15.99 4.19
C GLN A 250 -10.40 -15.99 4.01
N GLU A 251 -9.92 -15.35 2.94
CA GLU A 251 -8.50 -15.28 2.62
C GLU A 251 -8.13 -13.91 2.07
N PHE A 252 -6.85 -13.59 2.13
CA PHE A 252 -6.32 -12.41 1.47
C PHE A 252 -5.93 -12.72 0.02
N ASN A 253 -6.37 -11.92 -0.94
CA ASN A 253 -5.80 -11.92 -2.28
C ASN A 253 -4.85 -10.73 -2.40
N ILE A 254 -3.62 -10.98 -2.85
CA ILE A 254 -2.56 -9.98 -2.99
C ILE A 254 -2.30 -9.79 -4.48
N PHE A 255 -2.47 -8.57 -4.97
CA PHE A 255 -2.21 -8.24 -6.37
C PHE A 255 -0.70 -8.08 -6.59
N LYS A 256 0.02 -9.20 -6.75
CA LYS A 256 1.50 -9.21 -6.89
C LYS A 256 1.95 -8.51 -8.16
N ASN A 257 1.14 -8.65 -9.21
CA ASN A 257 1.29 -8.03 -10.50
C ASN A 257 -0.10 -7.77 -11.11
N CYS A 258 -0.09 -7.21 -12.31
CA CYS A 258 -1.31 -6.88 -13.04
C CYS A 258 -2.13 -8.09 -13.47
N GLU A 259 -1.48 -9.21 -13.77
CA GLU A 259 -2.16 -10.45 -14.14
C GLU A 259 -3.02 -10.95 -12.99
N ASP A 260 -2.46 -10.99 -11.76
CA ASP A 260 -3.22 -11.41 -10.57
C ASP A 260 -4.42 -10.48 -10.32
N TYR A 261 -4.23 -9.16 -10.46
CA TYR A 261 -5.33 -8.19 -10.33
C TYR A 261 -6.40 -8.38 -11.42
N ASN A 262 -5.97 -8.49 -12.68
CA ASN A 262 -6.87 -8.65 -13.81
C ASN A 262 -7.66 -9.96 -13.72
N ASP A 263 -7.01 -11.04 -13.28
CA ASP A 263 -7.67 -12.32 -13.02
C ASP A 263 -8.68 -12.23 -11.89
N PHE A 264 -8.39 -11.44 -10.85
CA PHE A 264 -9.34 -11.19 -9.77
C PHE A 264 -10.54 -10.36 -10.23
N ILE A 265 -10.34 -9.32 -11.05
CA ILE A 265 -11.39 -8.33 -11.36
C ILE A 265 -12.21 -8.68 -12.61
N LYS A 266 -11.66 -9.40 -13.60
CA LYS A 266 -12.27 -9.60 -14.93
C LYS A 266 -13.70 -10.11 -14.91
N ASP A 267 -14.03 -11.01 -13.99
CA ASP A 267 -15.38 -11.60 -13.90
C ASP A 267 -16.33 -10.80 -12.99
N LYS A 268 -15.80 -9.90 -12.17
CA LYS A 268 -16.57 -9.08 -11.21
C LYS A 268 -16.90 -7.71 -11.79
N TYR A 269 -15.93 -7.11 -12.46
CA TYR A 269 -16.04 -5.81 -13.12
C TYR A 269 -15.08 -5.76 -14.32
N PRO A 270 -15.52 -6.23 -15.51
CA PRO A 270 -14.67 -6.30 -16.70
C PRO A 270 -14.03 -4.96 -17.10
N ASN A 271 -14.73 -3.84 -16.86
CA ASN A 271 -14.22 -2.50 -17.14
C ASN A 271 -13.09 -2.07 -16.19
N GLY A 272 -12.85 -2.80 -15.10
CA GLY A 272 -11.76 -2.58 -14.16
C GLY A 272 -10.43 -3.20 -14.59
N VAL A 273 -10.41 -3.98 -15.67
CA VAL A 273 -9.18 -4.62 -16.19
C VAL A 273 -8.19 -3.56 -16.69
N GLN A 274 -6.93 -3.69 -16.27
CA GLN A 274 -5.86 -2.75 -16.60
C GLN A 274 -4.88 -3.32 -17.62
N LYS A 275 -4.26 -2.47 -18.43
CA LYS A 275 -3.21 -2.87 -19.40
C LYS A 275 -1.81 -3.01 -18.80
N CYS A 276 -1.55 -2.29 -17.69
CA CYS A 276 -0.32 -2.32 -16.88
C CYS A 276 1.01 -2.36 -17.66
N PRO A 277 1.44 -1.24 -18.26
CA PRO A 277 2.69 -1.19 -19.04
C PRO A 277 3.95 -1.54 -18.22
N LYS A 278 3.93 -1.41 -16.89
CA LYS A 278 5.04 -1.73 -15.98
C LYS A 278 4.84 -3.04 -15.20
N GLN A 279 3.95 -3.92 -15.64
CA GLN A 279 3.56 -5.18 -14.99
C GLN A 279 2.91 -5.05 -13.59
N GLN A 280 2.97 -3.89 -12.95
CA GLN A 280 2.22 -3.59 -11.72
C GLN A 280 0.91 -2.88 -12.07
N PRO A 281 -0.19 -3.17 -11.36
CA PRO A 281 -1.41 -2.40 -11.47
C PRO A 281 -1.20 -0.98 -10.91
N ASP A 282 -1.98 -0.04 -11.42
CA ASP A 282 -2.16 1.29 -10.82
C ASP A 282 -3.07 1.15 -9.62
N ASN A 283 -2.57 1.48 -8.42
CA ASN A 283 -3.32 1.27 -7.18
C ASN A 283 -4.50 2.23 -7.07
N ILE A 284 -4.51 3.38 -7.75
CA ILE A 284 -5.69 4.28 -7.78
C ILE A 284 -6.84 3.60 -8.52
N GLU A 285 -6.55 2.99 -9.67
CA GLU A 285 -7.58 2.27 -10.44
C GLU A 285 -8.01 0.98 -9.76
N VAL A 286 -7.08 0.30 -9.06
CA VAL A 286 -7.46 -0.82 -8.18
C VAL A 286 -8.44 -0.32 -7.13
N ARG A 287 -8.15 0.80 -6.43
CA ARG A 287 -9.06 1.36 -5.43
C ARG A 287 -10.45 1.60 -6.01
N LYS A 288 -10.55 2.28 -7.15
CA LYS A 288 -11.81 2.56 -7.85
C LYS A 288 -12.56 1.29 -8.22
N ALA A 289 -11.88 0.29 -8.78
CA ALA A 289 -12.50 -0.96 -9.19
C ALA A 289 -12.98 -1.79 -7.99
N ILE A 290 -12.20 -1.87 -6.91
CA ILE A 290 -12.60 -2.59 -5.70
C ILE A 290 -13.76 -1.87 -5.00
N ASP A 291 -13.78 -0.53 -4.99
CA ASP A 291 -14.87 0.25 -4.41
C ASP A 291 -16.24 -0.03 -5.06
N ILE A 292 -16.25 -0.38 -6.34
CA ILE A 292 -17.46 -0.76 -7.09
C ILE A 292 -17.98 -2.15 -6.69
N ILE A 293 -17.08 -3.08 -6.35
CA ILE A 293 -17.43 -4.50 -6.12
C ILE A 293 -17.43 -4.92 -4.63
N LYS A 294 -17.12 -3.97 -3.74
CA LYS A 294 -16.89 -4.25 -2.31
C LYS A 294 -18.10 -4.79 -1.58
#